data_AF-A0A963VZI2-F1
#
_entry.id   AF-A0A963VZI2-F1
#
_cell.length_a   1.000
_cell.length_b   1.000
_cell.length_c   1.000
_cell.angle_alpha   90.00
_cell.angle_beta   90.00
_cell.angle_gamma   90.00
#
_symmetry.space_group_name_H-M   'P 1'
#
loop_
_entity.id
_entity.type
_entity.pdbx_description
1 polymer ?
#
loop_
_entity_poly.entity_id
_entity_poly.type
_entity_poly.pdbx_seq_one_letter_code
_entity_poly.pdbx_strand_id
1 'polypeptide(L)'
;MRGWVATVGIALALAGCTPETGEEGVVTAEGRPANDPAAGSGPPPGAIQVGEGGVYMVPGSLDERGCRQYSAWSAEAATPAVVYWRRTDGSFSMDPADADCPGEAR
;
A
#
# COMPACT_ATOMS: atom_id res chain seq x y z
N MET A 1 66.55 22.99 2.84
CA MET A 1 65.82 22.39 1.69
C MET A 1 65.05 21.19 2.22
N ARG A 2 63.72 21.13 1.97
CA ARG A 2 62.85 19.94 1.91
C ARG A 2 62.95 18.97 3.12
N GLY A 3 62.04 18.95 4.09
CA GLY A 3 60.59 18.85 3.97
C GLY A 3 60.18 17.38 3.80
N TRP A 4 59.34 16.89 4.73
CA TRP A 4 58.50 15.66 4.72
C TRP A 4 58.91 14.52 5.66
N VAL A 5 58.26 14.48 6.83
CA VAL A 5 57.84 13.23 7.49
C VAL A 5 56.38 13.44 7.88
N ALA A 6 55.48 12.77 7.15
CA ALA A 6 54.06 12.76 7.42
C ALA A 6 53.79 11.79 8.58
N THR A 7 53.55 12.32 9.77
CA THR A 7 53.04 11.54 10.90
C THR A 7 51.54 11.38 10.73
N VAL A 8 51.11 10.16 10.45
CA VAL A 8 49.71 9.72 10.45
C VAL A 8 49.17 9.84 11.87
N GLY A 9 48.35 10.86 12.11
CA GLY A 9 47.61 11.08 13.35
C GLY A 9 46.39 10.18 13.41
N ILE A 10 46.33 9.38 14.46
CA ILE A 10 45.34 8.37 14.81
C ILE A 10 43.91 8.93 14.82
N ALA A 11 43.01 8.10 14.28
CA ALA A 11 41.56 8.25 14.32
C ALA A 11 41.03 8.46 15.75
N LEU A 12 40.37 9.60 15.97
CA LEU A 12 39.30 9.69 16.96
C LEU A 12 37.98 9.65 16.17
N ALA A 13 37.48 8.44 15.94
CA ALA A 13 36.09 8.25 15.60
C ALA A 13 35.27 8.65 16.83
N LEU A 14 34.81 9.91 16.86
CA LEU A 14 33.63 10.24 17.62
C LEU A 14 32.52 9.38 17.03
N ALA A 15 32.21 8.28 17.73
CA ALA A 15 30.97 7.54 17.58
C ALA A 15 29.82 8.45 18.04
N GLY A 16 29.56 9.51 17.29
CA GLY A 16 28.23 10.06 17.19
C GLY A 16 27.47 9.11 16.30
N CYS A 17 26.57 8.32 16.89
CA CYS A 17 25.48 7.69 16.18
C CYS A 17 24.69 8.79 15.48
N THR A 18 25.07 9.13 14.25
CA THR A 18 24.10 9.56 13.26
C THR A 18 23.17 8.36 13.06
N PRO A 19 21.88 8.43 13.40
CA PRO A 19 20.94 7.60 12.66
C PRO A 19 21.13 8.05 11.22
N GLU A 20 21.69 7.16 10.41
CA GLU A 20 21.52 7.22 8.98
C GLU A 20 20.02 7.41 8.79
N THR A 21 19.63 8.56 8.25
CA THR A 21 18.35 8.71 7.60
C THR A 21 18.39 7.75 6.41
N GLY A 22 18.22 6.46 6.72
CA GLY A 22 17.48 5.58 5.87
C GLY A 22 16.16 6.31 5.66
N GLU A 23 16.05 6.94 4.52
CA GLU A 23 14.89 6.81 3.66
C GLU A 23 14.44 5.34 3.66
N GLU A 24 13.85 4.93 4.79
CA GLU A 24 12.92 3.83 4.87
C GLU A 24 11.72 4.32 4.06
N GLY A 25 11.87 4.24 2.73
CA GLY A 25 10.74 3.89 1.90
C GLY A 25 10.13 2.70 2.60
N VAL A 26 9.03 2.95 3.30
CA VAL A 26 8.24 1.93 3.96
C VAL A 26 7.72 1.04 2.84
N VAL A 27 8.54 0.08 2.45
CA VAL A 27 8.10 -1.14 1.80
C VAL A 27 7.52 -2.00 2.91
N THR A 28 6.29 -1.65 3.32
CA THR A 28 5.38 -2.69 3.75
C THR A 28 5.33 -3.69 2.61
N ALA A 29 5.65 -4.95 2.90
CA ALA A 29 5.45 -6.04 1.98
C ALA A 29 4.05 -5.88 1.38
N GLU A 30 3.97 -5.99 0.04
CA GLU A 30 2.81 -5.66 -0.80
C GLU A 30 2.73 -4.17 -1.16
N GLY A 31 3.25 -3.83 -2.35
CA GLY A 31 3.25 -2.49 -2.96
C GLY A 31 1.86 -1.92 -3.22
N ARG A 32 1.12 -1.66 -2.15
CA ARG A 32 -0.14 -0.94 -2.15
C ARG A 32 0.15 0.45 -1.63
N PRO A 33 -0.09 1.52 -2.41
CA PRO A 33 -0.06 2.85 -1.83
C PRO A 33 -1.07 2.84 -0.67
N ALA A 34 -0.60 3.20 0.53
CA ALA A 34 -1.50 3.67 1.56
C ALA A 34 -2.42 4.68 0.88
N ASN A 35 -3.73 4.49 0.98
CA ASN A 35 -4.71 5.42 0.44
C ASN A 35 -4.37 6.80 1.03
N ASP A 36 -3.63 7.59 0.25
CA ASP A 36 -3.23 8.93 0.62
C ASP A 36 -4.48 9.80 0.43
N PRO A 37 -5.08 10.34 1.50
CA PRO A 37 -6.28 11.14 1.40
C PRO A 37 -6.04 12.48 0.69
N ALA A 38 -4.81 12.83 0.29
CA ALA A 38 -4.51 14.09 -0.39
C ALA A 38 -4.72 14.03 -1.92
N ALA A 39 -5.02 12.88 -2.51
CA ALA A 39 -5.26 12.75 -3.96
C ALA A 39 -6.75 12.93 -4.34
N GLY A 40 -7.24 14.17 -4.22
CA GLY A 40 -8.53 14.59 -4.77
C GLY A 40 -9.74 14.40 -3.84
N SER A 41 -10.67 15.37 -3.85
CA SER A 41 -11.86 15.42 -2.98
C SER A 41 -12.93 14.35 -3.26
N GLY A 42 -12.60 13.28 -3.95
CA GLY A 42 -13.56 12.28 -4.43
C GLY A 42 -12.99 10.86 -4.40
N PRO A 43 -13.86 9.86 -4.57
CA PRO A 43 -13.42 8.46 -4.56
C PRO A 43 -12.43 8.18 -5.69
N PRO A 44 -11.48 7.23 -5.48
CA PRO A 44 -10.54 6.82 -6.52
C PRO A 44 -11.21 6.37 -7.82
N PRO A 45 -10.52 6.41 -8.97
CA PRO A 45 -11.09 6.00 -10.25
C PRO A 45 -11.54 4.53 -10.22
N GLY A 46 -12.71 4.26 -10.78
CA GLY A 46 -13.30 2.92 -10.82
C GLY A 46 -13.91 2.45 -9.49
N ALA A 47 -13.96 3.33 -8.47
CA ALA A 47 -14.60 3.03 -7.20
C ALA A 47 -16.11 2.82 -7.34
N ILE A 48 -16.64 1.84 -6.62
CA ILE A 48 -18.05 1.44 -6.64
C ILE A 48 -18.64 1.81 -5.27
N GLN A 49 -19.65 2.68 -5.24
CA GLN A 49 -20.30 3.04 -3.98
C GLN A 49 -21.06 1.84 -3.41
N VAL A 50 -20.89 1.60 -2.11
CA VAL A 50 -21.58 0.52 -1.39
C VAL A 50 -22.47 1.11 -0.30
N GLY A 51 -23.78 0.99 -0.49
CA GLY A 51 -24.78 1.53 0.43
C GLY A 51 -24.79 3.06 0.50
N GLU A 52 -25.45 3.58 1.53
CA GLU A 52 -25.50 5.00 1.84
C GLU A 52 -24.41 5.34 2.86
N GLY A 53 -23.72 6.46 2.70
CA GLY A 53 -22.69 6.91 3.67
C GLY A 53 -21.26 7.01 3.13
N GLY A 54 -21.09 7.20 1.81
CA GLY A 54 -19.79 7.60 1.26
C GLY A 54 -18.68 6.55 1.39
N VAL A 55 -19.05 5.27 1.50
CA VAL A 55 -18.12 4.14 1.44
C VAL A 55 -18.08 3.60 0.02
N TYR A 56 -16.88 3.33 -0.47
CA TYR A 56 -16.63 2.86 -1.82
C TYR A 56 -15.72 1.64 -1.80
N MET A 57 -15.94 0.73 -2.74
CA MET A 57 -15.04 -0.38 -3.04
C MET A 57 -14.17 0.01 -4.23
N VAL A 58 -12.87 0.12 -3.98
CA VAL A 58 -11.87 0.52 -4.97
C VAL A 58 -11.24 -0.73 -5.58
N PRO A 59 -11.25 -0.89 -6.91
CA PRO A 59 -10.63 -2.04 -7.56
C PRO A 59 -9.11 -1.98 -7.43
N GLY A 60 -8.52 -3.08 -6.98
CA GLY A 60 -7.08 -3.29 -6.92
C GLY A 60 -6.59 -4.28 -7.98
N SER A 61 -5.52 -5.00 -7.63
CA SER A 61 -4.89 -6.03 -8.43
C SER A 61 -5.78 -7.27 -8.61
N LEU A 62 -5.39 -8.13 -9.54
CA LEU A 62 -5.90 -9.49 -9.59
C LEU A 62 -5.12 -10.37 -8.61
N ASP A 63 -5.78 -11.34 -8.00
CA ASP A 63 -5.11 -12.42 -7.25
C ASP A 63 -4.54 -13.49 -8.19
N GLU A 64 -3.89 -14.51 -7.62
CA GLU A 64 -3.30 -15.63 -8.36
C GLU A 64 -4.30 -16.46 -9.18
N ARG A 65 -5.60 -16.40 -8.86
CA ARG A 65 -6.69 -17.04 -9.60
C ARG A 65 -7.27 -16.14 -10.69
N GLY A 66 -6.73 -14.92 -10.84
CA GLY A 66 -7.26 -13.91 -11.76
C GLY A 66 -8.50 -13.19 -11.23
N CYS A 67 -8.83 -13.33 -9.95
CA CYS A 67 -9.96 -12.63 -9.34
C CYS A 67 -9.59 -11.19 -9.00
N ARG A 68 -10.45 -10.23 -9.34
CA ARG A 68 -10.23 -8.82 -8.97
C ARG A 68 -10.46 -8.61 -7.47
N GLN A 69 -9.45 -8.10 -6.79
CA GLN A 69 -9.50 -7.68 -5.40
C GLN A 69 -10.01 -6.25 -5.28
N TYR A 70 -10.68 -5.93 -4.18
CA TYR A 70 -11.20 -4.60 -3.86
C TYR A 70 -10.82 -4.20 -2.44
N SER A 71 -10.74 -2.89 -2.20
CA SER A 71 -10.48 -2.32 -0.88
C SER A 71 -11.50 -1.25 -0.55
N ALA A 72 -11.90 -1.18 0.71
CA ALA A 72 -12.81 -0.15 1.18
C ALA A 72 -12.09 1.21 1.27
N TRP A 73 -12.75 2.26 0.78
CA TRP A 73 -12.32 3.65 0.86
C TRP A 73 -13.48 4.54 1.31
N SER A 74 -13.18 5.54 2.13
CA SER A 74 -14.09 6.63 2.47
C SER A 74 -13.25 7.88 2.74
N ALA A 75 -13.75 9.05 2.33
CA ALA A 75 -13.15 10.33 2.69
C ALA A 75 -13.47 10.75 4.13
N GLU A 76 -14.54 10.20 4.71
CA GLU A 76 -15.13 10.69 5.96
C GLU A 76 -14.86 9.76 7.14
N ALA A 77 -14.69 8.46 6.87
CA ALA A 77 -14.56 7.43 7.89
C ALA A 77 -13.33 6.54 7.66
N ALA A 78 -12.77 6.03 8.75
CA ALA A 78 -11.77 4.97 8.67
C ALA A 78 -12.41 3.70 8.09
N THR A 79 -11.74 3.10 7.10
CA THR A 79 -12.18 1.84 6.50
C THR A 79 -11.29 0.69 6.95
N PRO A 80 -11.84 -0.53 7.08
CA PRO A 80 -11.03 -1.70 7.40
C PRO A 80 -10.04 -2.00 6.26
N ALA A 81 -8.79 -2.25 6.62
CA ALA A 81 -7.74 -2.67 5.68
C ALA A 81 -7.89 -4.16 5.34
N VAL A 82 -8.96 -4.49 4.63
CA VAL A 82 -9.33 -5.86 4.24
C VAL A 82 -9.49 -5.94 2.73
N VAL A 83 -9.21 -7.12 2.17
CA VAL A 83 -9.46 -7.44 0.75
C VAL A 83 -10.88 -7.98 0.59
N TYR A 84 -11.57 -7.47 -0.41
CA TYR A 84 -12.91 -7.93 -0.79
C TYR A 84 -12.88 -8.48 -2.21
N TRP A 85 -13.79 -9.42 -2.49
CA TRP A 85 -14.07 -9.93 -3.83
C TRP A 85 -15.52 -9.66 -4.19
N ARG A 86 -15.77 -9.42 -5.48
CA ARG A 86 -17.12 -9.17 -5.99
C ARG A 86 -17.81 -10.51 -6.27
N ARG A 87 -19.03 -10.66 -5.76
CA ARG A 87 -19.91 -11.82 -6.01
C ARG A 87 -20.68 -11.66 -7.32
N THR A 88 -21.34 -12.74 -7.76
CA THR A 88 -22.15 -12.73 -8.99
C THR A 88 -23.34 -11.77 -8.90
N ASP A 89 -23.92 -11.60 -7.72
CA ASP A 89 -25.02 -10.65 -7.48
C ASP A 89 -24.56 -9.18 -7.42
N GLY A 90 -23.24 -8.95 -7.46
CA GLY A 90 -22.64 -7.62 -7.47
C GLY A 90 -22.25 -7.09 -6.09
N SER A 91 -22.64 -7.75 -4.99
CA SER A 91 -22.16 -7.44 -3.64
C SER A 91 -20.70 -7.90 -3.43
N PHE A 92 -20.16 -7.60 -2.25
CA PHE A 92 -18.76 -7.85 -1.90
C PHE A 92 -18.67 -8.80 -0.70
N SER A 93 -17.78 -9.79 -0.78
CA SER A 93 -17.45 -10.73 0.30
C SER A 93 -15.98 -10.62 0.68
N MET A 94 -15.66 -10.94 1.93
CA MET A 94 -14.28 -11.17 2.36
C MET A 94 -13.85 -12.62 2.13
N ASP A 95 -14.79 -13.49 1.77
CA ASP A 95 -14.49 -14.88 1.45
C ASP A 95 -14.19 -15.03 -0.05
N PRO A 96 -13.00 -15.52 -0.42
CA PRO A 96 -12.60 -15.66 -1.82
C PRO A 96 -13.35 -16.78 -2.57
N ALA A 97 -14.03 -17.70 -1.89
CA ALA A 97 -14.79 -18.78 -2.54
C ALA A 97 -16.20 -18.33 -2.97
N ASP A 98 -16.69 -17.21 -2.43
CA ASP A 98 -17.93 -16.55 -2.88
C ASP A 98 -17.74 -15.67 -4.14
N ALA A 99 -16.50 -15.51 -4.60
CA ALA A 99 -16.14 -14.58 -5.66
C ALA A 99 -16.63 -15.04 -7.04
N ASP A 100 -17.10 -14.10 -7.86
CA ASP A 100 -17.38 -14.34 -9.28
C ASP A 100 -16.13 -14.00 -10.09
N CYS A 101 -15.29 -15.00 -10.30
CA CYS A 101 -14.00 -14.84 -10.97
C CYS A 101 -14.03 -15.40 -12.40
N PRO A 102 -13.52 -14.66 -13.39
CA PRO A 102 -13.43 -15.15 -14.76
C PRO A 102 -12.41 -16.29 -14.95
N GLY A 103 -11.52 -16.53 -13.96
CA GLY A 103 -10.52 -17.61 -13.97
C GLY A 103 -11.02 -18.94 -13.40
N GLU A 104 -12.14 -18.95 -12.68
CA GLU A 104 -12.84 -20.18 -12.32
C GLU A 104 -13.74 -20.56 -13.48
N ALA A 105 -13.19 -21.30 -14.44
CA ALA A 105 -13.98 -21.97 -15.47
C ALA A 105 -15.03 -22.86 -14.77
N ARG A 106 -16.28 -22.42 -14.82
CA ARG A 106 -17.46 -23.22 -14.43
C ARG A 106 -17.63 -24.42 -15.34
#